data_AF-A0A139ABF6-F1
#
_entry.id   AF-A0A139ABF6-F1
#
_cell.length_a   1.000
_cell.length_b   1.000
_cell.length_c   1.000
_cell.angle_alpha   90.00
_cell.angle_beta   90.00
_cell.angle_gamma   90.00
#
_symmetry.space_group_name_H-M   'P 1'
#
loop_
_entity.id
_entity.type
_entity.pdbx_description
1 polymer ?
#
loop_
_entity_poly.entity_id
_entity_poly.type
_entity_poly.pdbx_seq_one_letter_code
_entity_poly.pdbx_strand_id
1 'polypeptide(L)'
;MVTASYPAVVVSAADGARLQANPQKPYPPLPGPDEVLIRNVAVASNPKDWKLSVNGDFDGHIEGNDVAGYIEEIGAKVMWSSGTRPGPRGGNVIVLAHS
;
A
#
# COMPACT_ATOMS: atom_id res chain seq x y z
N MET A 1 -5.80 -22.38 -6.81
CA MET A 1 -5.84 -20.95 -6.45
C MET A 1 -4.95 -20.22 -7.42
N VAL A 2 -5.47 -19.27 -8.20
CA VAL A 2 -4.62 -18.37 -8.98
C VAL A 2 -4.04 -17.39 -7.98
N THR A 3 -2.75 -17.54 -7.64
CA THR A 3 -2.02 -16.48 -6.92
C THR A 3 -1.85 -15.34 -7.91
N ALA A 4 -2.74 -14.35 -7.85
CA ALA A 4 -2.53 -13.11 -8.57
C ALA A 4 -1.22 -12.48 -8.06
N SER A 5 -0.18 -12.47 -8.89
CA SER A 5 1.06 -11.76 -8.59
C SER A 5 0.83 -10.29 -8.93
N TYR A 6 0.52 -9.49 -7.93
CA TYR A 6 0.47 -8.03 -8.09
C TYR A 6 1.92 -7.52 -8.06
N PRO A 7 2.40 -6.83 -9.12
CA PRO A 7 3.73 -6.23 -9.09
C PRO A 7 3.76 -5.04 -8.13
N ALA A 8 4.96 -4.65 -7.72
CA ALA A 8 5.19 -3.47 -6.88
C ALA A 8 6.27 -2.58 -7.48
N VAL A 9 6.19 -1.29 -7.19
CA VAL A 9 7.28 -0.35 -7.50
C VAL A 9 8.23 -0.35 -6.30
N VAL A 10 9.48 -0.70 -6.53
CA VAL A 10 10.54 -0.69 -5.51
C VAL A 10 11.57 0.37 -5.85
N VAL A 11 12.02 1.08 -4.84
CA VAL A 11 12.99 2.17 -4.97
C VAL A 11 14.38 1.73 -4.57
N SER A 12 15.39 2.26 -5.25
CA SER A 12 16.79 2.18 -4.84
C SER A 12 17.58 3.39 -5.31
N ALA A 13 18.68 3.71 -4.64
CA ALA A 13 19.61 4.76 -5.08
C ALA A 13 20.24 4.45 -6.44
N ALA A 14 20.49 3.16 -6.72
CA ALA A 14 21.10 2.73 -7.97
C ALA A 14 20.15 2.83 -9.17
N ASP A 15 18.88 2.46 -9.00
CA ASP A 15 17.97 2.23 -10.12
C ASP A 15 16.74 3.14 -10.12
N GLY A 16 16.57 3.96 -9.08
CA GLY A 16 15.37 4.75 -8.86
C GLY A 16 14.15 3.86 -8.59
N ALA A 17 12.97 4.30 -9.02
CA ALA A 17 11.74 3.52 -8.92
C ALA A 17 11.62 2.50 -10.07
N ARG A 18 11.50 1.21 -9.74
CA ARG A 18 11.37 0.10 -10.70
C ARG A 18 10.17 -0.78 -10.40
N LEU A 19 9.38 -1.06 -11.44
CA LEU A 19 8.32 -2.06 -11.37
C LEU A 19 8.96 -3.46 -11.34
N GLN A 20 8.66 -4.24 -10.31
CA GLN A 20 9.15 -5.60 -10.14
C GLN A 20 8.10 -6.52 -9.51
N ALA A 21 8.41 -7.82 -9.42
CA ALA A 21 7.59 -8.74 -8.64
C ALA A 21 7.53 -8.27 -7.19
N ASN A 22 6.36 -8.35 -6.55
CA ASN A 22 6.22 -7.89 -5.19
C ASN A 22 7.15 -8.69 -4.24
N PRO A 23 8.12 -8.02 -3.58
CA PRO A 23 9.11 -8.69 -2.74
C PRO A 23 8.52 -9.17 -1.40
N GLN A 24 7.34 -8.70 -1.00
CA GLN A 24 6.71 -9.06 0.26
C GLN A 24 6.34 -10.55 0.29
N LYS A 25 6.62 -11.22 1.42
CA LYS A 25 6.29 -12.62 1.66
C LYS A 25 5.90 -12.80 3.15
N PRO A 26 4.76 -13.46 3.46
CA PRO A 26 3.71 -13.94 2.55
C PRO A 26 2.97 -12.78 1.87
N TYR A 27 2.32 -13.08 0.73
CA TYR A 27 1.54 -12.10 -0.03
C TYR A 27 0.26 -12.73 -0.60
N PRO A 28 -0.93 -12.09 -0.43
CA PRO A 28 -1.16 -10.88 0.37
C PRO A 28 -0.84 -11.09 1.87
N PRO A 29 -0.42 -10.05 2.60
CA PRO A 29 -0.26 -10.16 4.05
C PRO A 29 -1.61 -10.35 4.73
N LEU A 30 -1.58 -10.95 5.92
CA LEU A 30 -2.71 -10.90 6.85
C LEU A 30 -2.57 -9.65 7.72
N PRO A 31 -3.62 -8.81 7.85
CA PRO A 31 -3.55 -7.64 8.71
C PRO A 31 -3.43 -8.05 10.19
N GLY A 32 -2.62 -7.31 10.95
CA GLY A 32 -2.61 -7.39 12.40
C GLY A 32 -3.95 -6.93 13.02
N PRO A 33 -4.17 -7.13 14.33
CA PRO A 33 -5.47 -6.87 14.96
C PRO A 33 -6.02 -5.45 14.78
N ASP A 34 -5.14 -4.45 14.67
CA ASP A 34 -5.49 -3.03 14.56
C ASP A 34 -5.24 -2.46 13.14
N GLU A 35 -4.99 -3.33 12.15
CA GLU A 35 -4.61 -2.95 10.78
C GLU A 35 -5.73 -3.22 9.77
N VAL A 36 -5.63 -2.59 8.60
CA VAL A 36 -6.48 -2.87 7.44
C VAL A 36 -5.62 -3.27 6.25
N LEU A 37 -6.04 -4.29 5.52
CA LEU A 37 -5.48 -4.62 4.22
C LEU A 37 -6.22 -3.82 3.14
N ILE A 38 -5.50 -3.01 2.39
CA ILE A 38 -6.05 -2.21 1.29
C ILE A 38 -5.64 -2.82 -0.04
N ARG A 39 -6.62 -3.09 -0.89
CA ARG A 39 -6.39 -3.32 -2.32
C ARG A 39 -6.34 -1.96 -3.02
N ASN A 40 -5.13 -1.51 -3.28
CA ASN A 40 -4.87 -0.22 -3.92
C ASN A 40 -5.53 -0.16 -5.32
N VAL A 41 -6.18 0.96 -5.61
CA VAL A 41 -6.69 1.34 -6.94
C VAL A 41 -5.80 2.42 -7.54
N ALA A 42 -5.31 3.34 -6.70
CA ALA A 42 -4.36 4.39 -7.07
C ALA A 42 -3.34 4.60 -5.96
N VAL A 43 -2.12 4.95 -6.36
CA VAL A 43 -1.02 5.36 -5.49
C VAL A 43 -0.41 6.61 -6.09
N ALA A 44 -0.35 7.70 -5.33
CA ALA A 44 0.21 8.96 -5.81
C ALA A 44 1.74 8.97 -5.67
N SER A 45 2.41 9.68 -6.58
CA SER A 45 3.83 9.97 -6.46
C SER A 45 4.03 11.38 -5.92
N ASN A 46 4.87 11.48 -4.90
CA ASN A 46 5.22 12.71 -4.21
C ASN A 46 6.71 13.04 -4.40
N PRO A 47 7.12 14.31 -4.23
CA PRO A 47 8.52 14.69 -4.25
C PRO A 47 9.39 13.96 -3.22
N LYS A 48 8.80 13.42 -2.15
CA LYS A 48 9.57 12.63 -1.17
C LYS A 48 10.04 11.29 -1.75
N ASP A 49 9.27 10.66 -2.62
CA ASP A 49 9.54 9.27 -3.05
C ASP A 49 10.84 9.18 -3.83
N TRP A 50 11.08 10.14 -4.73
CA TRP A 50 12.34 10.19 -5.49
C TRP A 50 13.52 10.68 -4.64
N LYS A 51 13.29 11.55 -3.65
CA LYS A 51 14.36 12.03 -2.76
C LYS A 51 14.87 10.93 -1.85
N LEU A 52 13.94 10.17 -1.25
CA LEU A 52 14.26 9.03 -0.40
C LEU A 52 15.05 7.98 -1.19
N SER A 53 14.55 7.62 -2.39
CA SER A 53 15.27 6.75 -3.32
C SER A 53 16.69 7.25 -3.61
N VAL A 54 16.88 8.53 -3.97
CA VAL A 54 18.20 9.09 -4.30
C VAL A 54 19.14 9.12 -3.09
N ASN A 55 18.60 9.33 -1.88
CA ASN A 55 19.39 9.34 -0.66
C ASN A 55 19.77 7.93 -0.17
N GLY A 56 19.18 6.87 -0.73
CA GLY A 56 19.30 5.50 -0.24
C GLY A 56 18.46 5.22 1.02
N ASP A 57 17.64 6.19 1.43
CA ASP A 57 16.65 6.01 2.48
C ASP A 57 15.53 5.14 1.87
N PHE A 58 15.39 3.89 2.34
CA PHE A 58 14.46 2.87 1.81
C PHE A 58 14.93 2.08 0.56
N ASP A 59 16.24 1.90 0.38
CA ASP A 59 16.79 1.00 -0.66
C ASP A 59 16.20 -0.43 -0.57
N GLY A 60 15.58 -0.86 -1.66
CA GLY A 60 14.96 -2.19 -1.78
C GLY A 60 13.52 -2.29 -1.25
N HIS A 61 12.94 -1.17 -0.81
CA HIS A 61 11.56 -1.13 -0.29
C HIS A 61 10.53 -0.64 -1.32
N ILE A 62 9.26 -0.95 -1.06
CA ILE A 62 8.11 -0.44 -1.83
C ILE A 62 7.76 0.95 -1.32
N GLU A 63 7.66 1.94 -2.22
CA GLU A 63 7.27 3.31 -1.89
C GLU A 63 5.93 3.72 -2.53
N GLY A 64 5.42 4.88 -2.13
CA GLY A 64 4.10 5.39 -2.51
C GLY A 64 3.09 5.17 -1.39
N ASN A 65 3.17 6.02 -0.36
CA ASN A 65 2.35 5.93 0.85
C ASN A 65 1.01 6.69 0.77
N ASP A 66 0.80 7.48 -0.28
CA ASP A 66 -0.49 8.10 -0.58
C ASP A 66 -1.33 7.18 -1.43
N VAL A 67 -2.23 6.43 -0.78
CA VAL A 67 -2.98 5.35 -1.39
C VAL A 67 -4.48 5.62 -1.36
N ALA A 68 -5.16 5.21 -2.42
CA ALA A 68 -6.60 5.11 -2.46
C ALA A 68 -7.01 3.73 -2.97
N GLY A 69 -7.99 3.12 -2.31
CA GLY A 69 -8.42 1.78 -2.66
C GLY A 69 -9.62 1.29 -1.87
N TYR A 70 -9.79 -0.03 -1.90
CA TYR A 70 -10.82 -0.74 -1.16
C TYR A 70 -10.21 -1.46 0.03
N ILE A 71 -10.89 -1.44 1.17
CA ILE A 71 -10.59 -2.34 2.28
C ILE A 71 -10.90 -3.76 1.80
N GLU A 72 -9.86 -4.60 1.74
CA GLU A 72 -9.95 -6.02 1.38
C GLU A 72 -10.20 -6.87 2.63
N GLU A 73 -9.49 -6.57 3.74
CA GLU A 73 -9.60 -7.28 5.02
C GLU A 73 -9.30 -6.32 6.18
N ILE A 74 -9.80 -6.63 7.38
CA ILE A 74 -9.53 -5.87 8.62
C ILE A 74 -9.10 -6.78 9.75
N GLY A 75 -8.27 -6.23 10.65
CA GLY A 75 -7.93 -6.84 11.91
C GLY A 75 -9.11 -6.90 12.89
N ALA A 76 -9.04 -7.85 13.82
CA ALA A 76 -10.12 -8.15 14.77
C ALA A 76 -10.53 -7.00 15.72
N LYS A 77 -9.70 -5.96 15.86
CA LYS A 77 -9.96 -4.79 16.72
C LYS A 77 -10.31 -3.52 15.95
N VAL A 78 -10.31 -3.57 14.60
CA VAL A 78 -10.72 -2.42 13.79
C VAL A 78 -12.21 -2.18 13.97
N MET A 79 -12.55 -0.99 14.46
CA MET A 79 -13.93 -0.56 14.69
C MET A 79 -14.29 0.57 13.73
N TRP A 80 -15.47 0.50 13.12
CA TRP A 80 -15.96 1.54 12.23
C TRP A 80 -16.73 2.61 13.00
N SER A 81 -16.36 3.88 12.80
CA SER A 81 -17.30 4.98 13.02
C SER A 81 -18.31 5.03 11.86
N SER A 82 -19.44 5.70 12.06
CA SER A 82 -20.42 5.92 10.99
C SER A 82 -19.79 6.73 9.86
N GLY A 83 -19.40 6.07 8.77
CA GLY A 83 -18.77 6.67 7.57
C GLY A 83 -17.69 5.82 6.91
N THR A 84 -17.13 4.81 7.60
CA THR A 84 -15.95 4.04 7.15
C THR A 84 -16.25 2.57 6.83
N ARG A 85 -17.52 2.17 6.73
CA ARG A 85 -17.90 0.75 6.57
C ARG A 85 -17.47 0.15 5.22
N PRO A 86 -16.96 -1.09 5.20
CA PRO A 86 -16.85 -1.91 4.00
C PRO A 86 -18.24 -2.21 3.46
N GLY A 87 -18.41 -2.11 2.15
CA GLY A 87 -19.68 -2.43 1.51
C GLY A 87 -19.53 -2.63 0.01
N PRO A 88 -20.48 -3.36 -0.63
CA PRO A 88 -20.44 -3.70 -2.06
C PRO A 88 -20.57 -2.48 -2.99
N ARG A 89 -20.81 -1.28 -2.44
CA ARG A 89 -20.67 0.00 -3.13
C ARG A 89 -19.45 0.69 -2.54
N GLY A 90 -18.34 0.62 -3.26
CA GLY A 90 -17.02 1.10 -2.89
C GLY A 90 -17.02 2.45 -2.18
N GLY A 91 -16.90 2.42 -0.85
CA GLY A 91 -16.36 3.54 -0.12
C GLY A 91 -14.90 3.66 -0.52
N ASN A 92 -14.57 4.67 -1.32
CA ASN A 92 -13.19 5.03 -1.57
C ASN A 92 -12.59 5.46 -0.22
N VAL A 93 -11.68 4.66 0.33
CA VAL A 93 -10.83 5.16 1.40
C VAL A 93 -9.72 5.95 0.71
N ILE A 94 -9.81 7.27 0.78
CA ILE A 94 -8.70 8.15 0.45
C ILE A 94 -7.86 8.23 1.73
N VAL A 95 -6.76 7.48 1.79
CA VAL A 95 -5.75 7.71 2.83
C VAL A 95 -4.84 8.81 2.27
N LEU A 96 -5.08 10.06 2.69
CA LEU A 96 -4.07 11.10 2.57
C LEU A 96 -3.07 10.85 3.70
N ALA A 97 -1.99 10.13 3.42
CA ALA A 97 -0.95 9.88 4.40
C ALA A 97 -0.10 11.15 4.50
N HIS A 98 -0.49 12.06 5.40
CA HIS A 98 0.39 13.17 5.76
C HIS A 98 1.70 12.61 6.35
N SER A 99 2.81 13.00 5.73
CA SER A 99 4.20 12.71 6.10
C SER A 99 4.54 13.07 7.54
#